data_AF-A0AAW1S003-F1
#
_entry.id   AF-A0AAW1S003-F1
#
_cell.length_a   1.000
_cell.length_b   1.000
_cell.length_c   1.000
_cell.angle_alpha   90.00
_cell.angle_beta   90.00
_cell.angle_gamma   90.00
#
_symmetry.space_group_name_H-M   'P 1'
#
loop_
_entity.id
_entity.type
_entity.pdbx_description
1 polymer ?
#
loop_
_entity_poly.entity_id
_entity_poly.type
_entity_poly.pdbx_seq_one_letter_code
_entity_poly.pdbx_strand_id
1 'polypeptide(L)'
;MSYHRKNRDKICRLYARTGQCSFGDVCKYSHERGGSFKPPASFEDRLWSHSQAGPSGVERGATTCPFRVMCYNLLADELAIGHAGELYKAVPRWCLAWEHRRAGLLAEIFHWQPDLLCLQEVDHWEDFQQELGEHGYEGRYAMRTGGKEGWL
;
A
#
# COMPACT_ATOMS: atom_id res chain seq x y z
N MET A 1 22.31 -27.21 1.11
CA MET A 1 20.97 -27.50 0.54
C MET A 1 20.72 -26.50 -0.58
N SER A 2 20.62 -26.98 -1.83
CA SER A 2 20.66 -26.17 -3.04
C SER A 2 19.36 -25.36 -3.20
N TYR A 3 19.45 -24.03 -3.11
CA TYR A 3 18.33 -23.13 -3.37
C TYR A 3 18.08 -23.10 -4.88
N HIS A 4 17.05 -23.79 -5.36
CA HIS A 4 16.68 -23.72 -6.77
C HIS A 4 16.21 -22.30 -7.10
N ARG A 5 17.01 -21.59 -7.91
CA ARG A 5 16.74 -20.24 -8.43
C ARG A 5 15.37 -20.22 -9.12
N LYS A 6 14.41 -19.47 -8.56
CA LYS A 6 13.06 -19.28 -9.13
C LYS A 6 13.21 -18.78 -10.58
N ASN A 7 12.67 -19.52 -11.53
CA ASN A 7 12.69 -19.12 -12.94
C ASN A 7 11.47 -18.23 -13.21
N ARG A 8 11.62 -16.94 -12.89
CA ARG A 8 10.56 -15.92 -12.98
C ARG A 8 10.04 -15.74 -14.41
N ASP A 9 10.82 -16.12 -15.41
CA ASP A 9 10.51 -15.91 -16.83
C ASP A 9 9.51 -16.95 -17.40
N LYS A 10 9.13 -17.97 -16.63
CA LYS A 10 8.25 -19.04 -17.11
C LYS A 10 7.01 -19.19 -16.24
N ILE A 11 5.83 -19.05 -16.86
CA ILE A 11 4.53 -19.20 -16.21
C ILE A 11 4.23 -20.68 -15.92
N CYS A 12 3.69 -20.96 -14.74
CA CYS A 12 3.19 -22.28 -14.35
C CYS A 12 1.92 -22.60 -15.11
N ARG A 13 2.01 -23.50 -16.10
CA ARG A 13 0.86 -23.87 -16.94
C ARG A 13 -0.29 -24.51 -16.16
N LEU A 14 0.03 -25.25 -15.09
CA LEU A 14 -0.99 -25.88 -14.25
C LEU A 14 -1.79 -24.80 -13.52
N TYR A 15 -1.10 -23.90 -12.83
CA TYR A 15 -1.74 -22.76 -12.16
C TYR A 15 -2.47 -21.84 -13.14
N ALA A 16 -1.88 -21.56 -14.30
CA ALA A 16 -2.51 -20.72 -15.32
C ALA A 16 -3.83 -21.32 -15.84
N ARG A 17 -3.91 -22.65 -15.97
CA ARG A 17 -5.08 -23.35 -16.51
C ARG A 17 -6.16 -23.62 -15.46
N THR A 18 -5.77 -24.10 -14.28
CA THR A 18 -6.73 -24.61 -13.27
C THR A 18 -6.83 -23.68 -12.07
N GLY A 19 -5.85 -22.80 -11.90
CA GLY A 19 -5.76 -21.96 -10.73
C GLY A 19 -5.25 -22.58 -9.47
N GLN A 20 -4.84 -23.84 -9.55
CA GLN A 20 -4.30 -24.60 -8.43
C GLN A 20 -3.02 -25.26 -8.90
N CYS A 21 -1.98 -25.20 -8.07
CA CYS A 21 -0.71 -25.85 -8.32
C CYS A 21 -0.35 -26.70 -7.11
N SER A 22 -0.07 -27.98 -7.33
CA SER A 22 0.33 -28.93 -6.28
C SER A 22 1.63 -28.53 -5.56
N PHE A 23 2.42 -27.65 -6.16
CA PHE A 23 3.68 -27.16 -5.59
C PHE A 23 3.53 -25.82 -4.83
N GLY A 24 2.34 -25.22 -4.76
CA GLY A 24 2.11 -23.97 -3.99
C GLY A 24 3.15 -22.87 -4.26
N ASP A 25 3.60 -22.17 -3.22
CA ASP A 25 4.54 -21.05 -3.30
C ASP A 25 6.02 -21.47 -3.52
N VAL A 26 6.29 -22.77 -3.40
CA VAL A 26 7.60 -23.36 -3.74
C VAL A 26 7.69 -23.77 -5.21
N CYS A 27 6.65 -23.49 -6.01
CA CYS A 27 6.68 -23.74 -7.44
C CYS A 27 7.80 -22.92 -8.10
N LYS A 28 8.59 -23.58 -8.96
CA LYS A 28 9.71 -22.96 -9.69
C LYS A 28 9.28 -22.03 -10.83
N TYR A 29 7.98 -21.92 -11.10
CA TYR A 29 7.37 -21.20 -12.21
C TYR A 29 6.41 -20.12 -11.69
N SER A 30 6.25 -19.01 -12.42
CA SER A 30 5.40 -17.89 -11.99
C SER A 30 3.91 -18.27 -11.97
N HIS A 31 3.23 -17.92 -10.88
CA HIS A 31 1.78 -18.07 -10.68
C HIS A 31 1.04 -16.76 -11.01
N GLU A 32 1.55 -15.96 -11.95
CA GLU A 32 0.87 -14.80 -12.51
C GLU A 32 -0.31 -15.26 -13.38
N ARG A 33 -1.52 -15.23 -12.83
CA ARG A 33 -2.73 -15.49 -13.62
C ARG A 33 -3.17 -14.18 -14.28
N GLY A 34 -3.04 -14.11 -15.60
CA GLY A 34 -3.81 -13.19 -16.46
C GLY A 34 -3.54 -11.71 -16.26
N GLY A 35 -2.66 -11.16 -17.09
CA GLY A 35 -2.31 -9.74 -17.11
C GLY A 35 -1.17 -9.46 -16.15
N SER A 36 -0.12 -8.81 -16.63
CA SER A 36 0.68 -7.96 -15.74
C SER A 36 -0.33 -7.15 -14.94
N PHE A 37 -0.43 -7.41 -13.64
CA PHE A 37 -1.02 -6.42 -12.75
C PHE A 37 -0.08 -5.24 -12.84
N LYS A 38 -0.31 -4.37 -13.85
CA LYS A 38 0.19 -3.01 -13.79
C LYS A 38 -0.58 -2.46 -12.60
N PRO A 39 0.09 -2.17 -11.48
CA PRO A 39 -0.59 -1.50 -10.38
C PRO A 39 -1.35 -0.30 -10.99
N PRO A 40 -2.64 -0.10 -10.66
CA PRO A 40 -3.38 1.02 -11.20
C PRO A 40 -2.70 2.30 -10.72
N ALA A 41 -2.24 3.09 -11.69
CA ALA A 41 -1.39 4.27 -11.57
C ALA A 41 0.03 3.98 -11.06
N SER A 42 1.05 4.20 -11.89
CA SER A 42 2.34 4.62 -11.35
C SER A 42 2.13 5.96 -10.65
N PHE A 43 2.98 6.32 -9.69
CA PHE A 43 2.97 7.67 -9.11
C PHE A 43 2.99 8.76 -10.19
N GLU A 44 3.58 8.47 -11.36
CA GLU A 44 3.68 9.37 -12.52
C GLU A 44 2.34 9.64 -13.22
N ASP A 45 1.33 8.78 -13.02
CA ASP A 45 0.00 8.96 -13.62
C ASP A 45 -0.86 9.98 -12.86
N ARG A 46 -0.45 10.38 -11.63
CA ARG A 46 -1.17 11.38 -10.82
C ARG A 46 -0.58 12.77 -11.05
N LEU A 47 -1.33 13.64 -11.73
CA LEU A 47 -0.89 14.99 -12.04
C LEU A 47 -1.26 15.99 -10.94
N TRP A 48 -0.31 16.88 -10.61
CA TRP A 48 -0.57 18.01 -9.72
C TRP A 48 -1.53 18.99 -10.39
N SER A 49 -2.60 19.36 -9.69
CA SER A 49 -3.58 20.36 -10.15
C SER A 49 -3.49 21.61 -9.28
N HIS A 50 -3.21 22.74 -9.90
CA HIS A 50 -3.25 24.04 -9.22
C HIS A 50 -4.70 24.49 -9.08
N SER A 51 -5.08 24.92 -7.87
CA SER A 51 -6.40 25.50 -7.65
C SER A 51 -6.55 26.82 -8.42
N GLN A 52 -7.73 27.06 -8.99
CA GLN A 52 -8.06 28.36 -9.62
C GLN A 52 -8.27 29.48 -8.60
N ALA A 53 -8.48 29.13 -7.33
CA ALA A 53 -8.35 30.08 -6.25
C ALA A 53 -6.89 30.56 -6.22
N GLY A 54 -6.63 31.78 -6.70
CA GLY A 54 -5.36 32.46 -6.46
C GLY A 54 -5.14 32.65 -4.95
N PRO A 55 -4.06 33.33 -4.53
CA PRO A 55 -3.79 33.63 -3.12
C PRO A 55 -4.88 34.56 -2.55
N SER A 56 -6.04 33.98 -2.26
CA SER A 56 -7.21 34.66 -1.74
C SER A 56 -7.00 34.77 -0.24
N GLY A 57 -6.70 35.97 0.24
CA GLY A 57 -6.49 36.23 1.67
C GLY A 57 -5.04 36.32 2.14
N VAL A 58 -4.04 36.28 1.25
CA VAL A 58 -2.66 36.62 1.64
C VAL A 58 -2.52 38.14 1.70
N GLU A 59 -2.36 38.69 2.91
CA GLU A 59 -2.07 40.12 3.08
C GLU A 59 -0.79 40.51 2.33
N ARG A 60 -0.78 41.68 1.68
CA ARG A 60 0.40 42.20 0.98
C ARG A 60 1.55 42.36 1.98
N GLY A 61 2.61 41.56 1.82
CA GLY A 61 3.79 41.56 2.69
C GLY A 61 3.87 40.38 3.66
N ALA A 62 2.86 39.51 3.72
CA ALA A 62 2.93 38.28 4.48
C ALA A 62 3.89 37.27 3.82
N THR A 63 4.84 36.75 4.59
CA THR A 63 5.67 35.61 4.18
C THR A 63 4.84 34.34 4.21
N THR A 64 4.62 33.71 3.06
CA THR A 64 3.95 32.41 2.99
C THR A 64 4.97 31.28 3.06
N CYS A 65 4.69 30.25 3.88
CA CYS A 65 5.44 29.00 3.89
C CYS A 65 4.49 27.88 3.40
N PRO A 66 4.56 27.47 2.12
CA PRO A 66 3.71 26.39 1.62
C PRO A 66 4.08 25.07 2.29
N PHE A 67 3.07 24.24 2.58
CA PHE A 67 3.24 22.90 3.11
C PHE A 67 2.28 21.92 2.42
N ARG A 68 2.62 20.64 2.45
CA ARG A 68 1.89 19.54 1.84
C ARG A 68 1.21 18.70 2.92
N VAL A 69 -0.04 18.33 2.66
CA VAL A 69 -0.79 17.43 3.52
C VAL A 69 -1.13 16.18 2.72
N MET A 70 -0.92 15.01 3.31
CA MET A 70 -1.38 13.74 2.77
C MET A 70 -2.32 13.07 3.77
N CYS A 71 -3.52 12.72 3.31
CA CYS A 71 -4.45 11.87 4.04
C CYS A 71 -4.56 10.55 3.30
N TYR A 72 -4.25 9.43 3.97
CA TYR A 72 -4.19 8.14 3.29
C TYR A 72 -4.66 6.98 4.17
N ASN A 73 -5.60 6.21 3.63
CA ASN A 73 -6.08 4.99 4.25
C ASN A 73 -5.19 3.82 3.78
N LEU A 74 -4.55 3.12 4.73
CA LEU A 74 -3.59 2.07 4.43
C LEU A 74 -4.23 0.72 4.08
N LEU A 75 -5.54 0.59 4.28
CA LEU A 75 -6.27 -0.67 4.29
C LEU A 75 -5.73 -1.63 5.37
N ALA A 76 -6.50 -1.78 6.46
CA ALA A 76 -6.11 -2.60 7.60
C ALA A 76 -5.75 -4.03 7.15
N ASP A 77 -4.61 -4.54 7.59
CA ASP A 77 -4.07 -5.83 7.16
C ASP A 77 -4.96 -7.00 7.62
N GLU A 78 -5.45 -6.96 8.86
CA GLU A 78 -6.37 -7.98 9.36
C GLU A 78 -7.65 -8.04 8.50
N LEU A 79 -8.22 -6.88 8.18
CA LEU A 79 -9.44 -6.79 7.39
C LEU A 79 -9.20 -7.16 5.91
N ALA A 80 -8.07 -6.74 5.34
CA ALA A 80 -7.68 -7.06 3.98
C ALA A 80 -7.58 -8.59 3.78
N ILE A 81 -6.89 -9.27 4.69
CA ILE A 81 -6.72 -10.72 4.64
C ILE A 81 -8.02 -11.45 4.97
N GLY A 82 -8.74 -10.99 6.01
CA GLY A 82 -10.00 -11.58 6.46
C GLY A 82 -11.07 -11.58 5.37
N HIS A 83 -11.22 -10.46 4.66
CA HIS A 83 -12.22 -10.30 3.60
C HIS A 83 -11.70 -10.55 2.18
N ALA A 84 -10.49 -11.10 2.03
CA ALA A 84 -9.92 -11.33 0.71
C ALA A 84 -10.73 -12.32 -0.15
N GLY A 85 -11.51 -13.22 0.47
CA GLY A 85 -12.44 -14.10 -0.24
C GLY A 85 -13.72 -13.43 -0.73
N GLU A 86 -14.03 -12.24 -0.21
CA GLU A 86 -15.31 -11.55 -0.42
C GLU A 86 -15.12 -10.28 -1.23
N LEU A 87 -14.23 -9.40 -0.78
CA LEU A 87 -13.97 -8.07 -1.33
C LEU A 87 -12.85 -8.08 -2.38
N TYR A 88 -11.85 -8.96 -2.22
CA TYR A 88 -10.62 -8.95 -3.03
C TYR A 88 -10.42 -10.23 -3.85
N LYS A 89 -11.50 -10.84 -4.35
CA LYS A 89 -11.48 -12.15 -5.05
C LYS A 89 -10.50 -12.24 -6.22
N ALA A 90 -10.32 -11.13 -6.94
CA ALA A 90 -9.44 -11.05 -8.10
C ALA A 90 -7.97 -10.74 -7.73
N VAL A 91 -7.71 -10.38 -6.47
CA VAL A 91 -6.38 -9.97 -6.01
C VAL A 91 -5.63 -11.20 -5.48
N PRO A 92 -4.43 -11.53 -6.00
CA PRO A 92 -3.61 -12.59 -5.44
C PRO A 92 -3.28 -12.34 -3.97
N ARG A 93 -3.26 -13.40 -3.15
CA ARG A 93 -3.01 -13.28 -1.70
C ARG A 93 -1.67 -12.62 -1.36
N TRP A 94 -0.65 -12.89 -2.15
CA TRP A 94 0.66 -12.27 -1.99
C TRP A 94 0.63 -10.75 -2.22
N CYS A 95 -0.30 -10.22 -3.03
CA CYS A 95 -0.47 -8.78 -3.21
C CYS A 95 -1.13 -8.11 -1.99
N LEU A 96 -1.93 -8.87 -1.22
CA LEU A 96 -2.58 -8.38 -0.02
C LEU A 96 -1.69 -8.50 1.23
N ALA A 97 -0.66 -9.36 1.18
CA ALA A 97 0.27 -9.52 2.28
C ALA A 97 0.93 -8.18 2.66
N TRP A 98 0.99 -7.89 3.95
CA TRP A 98 1.56 -6.65 4.49
C TRP A 98 2.91 -6.29 3.89
N GLU A 99 3.85 -7.23 3.90
CA GLU A 99 5.22 -7.03 3.38
C GLU A 99 5.24 -6.52 1.93
N HIS A 100 4.28 -6.97 1.12
CA HIS A 100 4.16 -6.49 -0.26
C HIS A 100 3.55 -5.08 -0.31
N ARG A 101 2.45 -4.85 0.43
CA ARG A 101 1.74 -3.56 0.43
C ARG A 101 2.59 -2.45 1.05
N ARG A 102 3.25 -2.71 2.17
CA ARG A 102 4.09 -1.76 2.91
C ARG A 102 5.13 -1.10 1.99
N ALA A 103 5.81 -1.88 1.15
CA ALA A 103 6.79 -1.35 0.20
C ALA A 103 6.18 -0.30 -0.75
N GLY A 104 4.98 -0.56 -1.28
CA GLY A 104 4.27 0.39 -2.15
C GLY A 104 3.73 1.60 -1.40
N LEU A 105 3.21 1.41 -0.17
CA LEU A 105 2.70 2.50 0.66
C LEU A 105 3.81 3.49 1.05
N LEU A 106 4.97 2.99 1.47
CA LEU A 106 6.14 3.82 1.79
C LEU A 106 6.66 4.53 0.54
N ALA A 107 6.72 3.84 -0.61
CA ALA A 107 7.12 4.45 -1.88
C ALA A 107 6.18 5.61 -2.27
N GLU A 108 4.86 5.47 -2.09
CA GLU A 108 3.89 6.55 -2.34
C GLU A 108 4.14 7.74 -1.40
N ILE A 109 4.27 7.50 -0.10
CA ILE A 109 4.50 8.58 0.89
C ILE A 109 5.80 9.32 0.60
N PHE A 110 6.90 8.59 0.36
CA PHE A 110 8.21 9.19 0.10
C PHE A 110 8.32 9.83 -1.28
N HIS A 111 7.49 9.45 -2.25
CA HIS A 111 7.41 10.17 -3.50
C HIS A 111 6.83 11.58 -3.28
N TRP A 112 5.70 11.68 -2.59
CA TRP A 112 5.01 12.96 -2.38
C TRP A 112 5.61 13.83 -1.28
N GLN A 113 6.35 13.23 -0.34
CA GLN A 113 7.04 13.87 0.79
C GLN A 113 6.14 14.88 1.55
N PRO A 114 4.97 14.48 2.06
CA PRO A 114 4.08 15.40 2.76
C PRO A 114 4.75 16.01 4.01
N ASP A 115 4.43 17.26 4.33
CA ASP A 115 4.89 17.87 5.59
C ASP A 115 4.00 17.43 6.77
N LEU A 116 2.74 17.09 6.48
CA LEU A 116 1.79 16.51 7.44
C LEU A 116 1.15 15.25 6.85
N LEU A 117 1.27 14.13 7.56
CA LEU A 117 0.73 12.84 7.15
C LEU A 117 -0.36 12.38 8.13
N CYS A 118 -1.55 12.07 7.60
CA CYS A 118 -2.70 11.58 8.36
C CYS A 118 -3.11 10.20 7.85
N LEU A 119 -2.85 9.16 8.64
CA LEU A 119 -3.10 7.77 8.25
C LEU A 119 -4.37 7.21 8.93
N GLN A 120 -5.09 6.34 8.21
CA GLN A 120 -6.23 5.58 8.73
C GLN A 120 -6.03 4.08 8.46
N GLU A 121 -6.72 3.24 9.23
CA GLU A 121 -6.64 1.77 9.15
C GLU A 121 -5.21 1.23 9.34
N VAL A 122 -4.53 1.74 10.37
CA VAL A 122 -3.14 1.38 10.66
C VAL A 122 -3.09 0.26 11.70
N ASP A 123 -2.81 -0.95 11.22
CA ASP A 123 -2.60 -2.14 12.08
C ASP A 123 -1.13 -2.27 12.53
N HIS A 124 -0.18 -1.95 11.64
CA HIS A 124 1.26 -2.11 11.83
C HIS A 124 1.94 -0.74 12.05
N TRP A 125 1.60 -0.08 13.15
CA TRP A 125 2.06 1.27 13.44
C TRP A 125 3.57 1.34 13.66
N GLU A 126 4.13 0.37 14.38
CA GLU A 126 5.54 0.34 14.76
C GLU A 126 6.47 0.31 13.54
N ASP A 127 6.14 -0.50 12.54
CA ASP A 127 6.83 -0.52 11.25
C ASP A 127 6.84 0.89 10.65
N PHE A 128 5.66 1.45 10.41
CA PHE A 128 5.52 2.78 9.81
C PHE A 128 6.28 3.87 10.58
N GLN A 129 6.18 3.87 11.91
CA GLN A 129 6.89 4.86 12.73
C GLN A 129 8.41 4.71 12.63
N GLN A 130 8.94 3.48 12.55
CA GLN A 130 10.36 3.27 12.36
C GLN A 130 10.82 3.84 11.01
N GLU A 131 10.17 3.48 9.91
CA GLU A 131 10.59 3.92 8.58
C GLU A 131 10.39 5.42 8.33
N LEU A 132 9.27 5.97 8.78
CA LEU A 132 9.01 7.39 8.68
C LEU A 132 9.97 8.19 9.60
N GLY A 133 10.31 7.65 10.77
CA GLY A 133 11.27 8.26 11.70
C GLY A 133 12.67 8.40 11.10
N GLU A 134 13.14 7.39 10.37
CA GLU A 134 14.41 7.46 9.61
C GLU A 134 14.41 8.57 8.56
N HIS A 135 13.22 9.02 8.13
CA HIS A 135 13.01 10.09 7.14
C HIS A 135 12.57 11.42 7.78
N GLY A 136 12.73 11.56 9.10
CA GLY A 136 12.53 12.83 9.82
C GLY A 136 11.09 13.11 10.27
N TYR A 137 10.18 12.14 10.17
CA TYR A 137 8.83 12.28 10.69
C TYR A 137 8.74 11.90 12.16
N GLU A 138 7.96 12.67 12.92
CA GLU A 138 7.50 12.30 14.26
C GLU A 138 6.00 11.97 14.20
N GLY A 139 5.60 10.86 14.81
CA GLY A 139 4.24 10.36 14.72
C GLY A 139 3.56 10.15 16.08
N ARG A 140 2.23 10.27 16.08
CA ARG A 140 1.37 9.88 17.20
C ARG A 140 0.31 8.91 16.71
N TYR A 141 0.04 7.89 17.51
CA TYR A 141 -0.93 6.85 17.19
C TYR A 141 -1.96 6.70 18.30
N ALA A 142 -3.22 6.55 17.88
CA ALA A 142 -4.33 6.26 18.76
C ALA A 142 -5.17 5.15 18.13
N MET A 143 -5.11 3.96 18.72
CA MET A 143 -5.98 2.85 18.34
C MET A 143 -7.42 3.18 18.70
N ARG A 144 -8.37 2.74 17.88
CA ARG A 144 -9.79 2.84 18.22
C ARG A 144 -10.06 2.04 19.50
N THR A 145 -10.70 2.67 20.47
CA THR A 145 -11.18 2.01 21.68
C THR A 145 -12.54 1.36 21.40
N GLY A 146 -12.65 0.05 21.62
CA GLY A 146 -13.85 -0.75 21.40
C GLY A 146 -13.50 -2.12 20.82
N GLY A 147 -13.60 -3.18 21.63
CA GLY A 147 -13.36 -4.56 21.18
C GLY A 147 -14.37 -5.00 20.10
N LYS A 148 -14.00 -6.04 19.34
CA LYS A 148 -14.89 -6.70 18.35
C LYS A 148 -15.99 -7.53 19.05
N GLU A 149 -16.70 -6.96 20.02
CA GLU A 149 -17.96 -7.54 20.51
C GLU A 149 -19.11 -6.89 19.74
N GLY A 150 -19.67 -7.59 18.74
CA GLY A 150 -20.94 -7.18 18.12
C GLY A 150 -21.05 -7.23 16.60
N TRP A 151 -20.24 -8.03 15.89
CA TRP A 151 -20.52 -8.38 14.50
C TRP A 151 -20.43 -9.90 14.29
N LEU A 152 -21.38 -10.62 14.89
CA LEU A 152 -21.86 -11.93 14.46
C LEU A 152 -23.38 -11.98 14.63
#